data_AF-A0A914T0W6-F1
#
_entry.id   AF-A0A914T0W6-F1
#
_cell.length_a   1.000
_cell.length_b   1.000
_cell.length_c   1.000
_cell.angle_alpha   90.00
_cell.angle_beta   90.00
_cell.angle_gamma   90.00
#
_symmetry.space_group_name_H-M   'P 1'
#
loop_
_entity.id
_entity.type
_entity.pdbx_description
1 polymer ?
#
loop_
_entity_poly.entity_id
_entity_poly.type
_entity_poly.pdbx_seq_one_letter_code
_entity_poly.pdbx_strand_id
1 'polypeptide(L)'
;MDIELSTTQAVKDSYLTIAGYQTDSDTPNVHTGTGFIKRRAPFVTHHTCEYISKLFVDLFNSEHYLVNNVNIDIELSPNETVFNLIAKDNNVYRFQLISCKLYVKSLYLMDGLNLELAAKLELEPARYSLQRTEMSSLQIAQGLQQFSANLFHDQVPRSIIIAFVRYNSFIGLVTSSPFTFEPFDIKDINIQVSGHRYPNIPYSNLDFPNNIFARPFHDMQDNLGFLNSTESNGIKMEEYKNYKCFFTFNLTISQENDGCHDLIRTGTTSVVVTFSTAVPAGGIQMIVYGSHDSLLLCDSNRVISSDMTV
;
A
#
# COMPACT_ATOMS: atom_id res chain seq x y z
N MET A 1 -1.68 -0.54 3.47
CA MET A 1 -2.06 -1.38 2.32
C MET A 1 -0.90 -2.28 1.96
N ASP A 2 0.28 -1.73 1.63
CA ASP A 2 1.48 -2.50 1.29
C ASP A 2 1.80 -3.63 2.31
N ILE A 3 2.08 -3.31 3.58
CA ILE A 3 2.36 -4.31 4.65
C ILE A 3 1.29 -5.42 4.73
N GLU A 4 0.01 -5.08 4.55
CA GLU A 4 -1.08 -6.06 4.64
C GLU A 4 -1.12 -6.98 3.42
N LEU A 5 -0.67 -6.53 2.25
CA LEU A 5 -0.83 -7.28 1.01
C LEU A 5 0.45 -7.99 0.60
N SER A 6 1.62 -7.37 0.77
CA SER A 6 2.91 -7.91 0.31
C SER A 6 3.58 -8.83 1.34
N THR A 7 3.26 -8.69 2.64
CA THR A 7 3.92 -9.47 3.68
C THR A 7 3.22 -10.80 3.94
N THR A 8 3.99 -11.88 4.07
CA THR A 8 3.45 -13.21 4.39
C THR A 8 2.88 -13.28 5.80
N GLN A 9 1.94 -14.19 6.02
CA GLN A 9 1.31 -14.41 7.31
C GLN A 9 2.34 -14.75 8.40
N ALA A 10 3.34 -15.56 8.09
CA ALA A 10 4.36 -15.95 9.06
C ALA A 10 5.17 -14.74 9.58
N VAL A 11 5.49 -13.80 8.69
CA VAL A 11 6.23 -12.57 9.04
C VAL A 11 5.34 -11.60 9.82
N LYS A 12 4.06 -11.51 9.45
CA LYS A 12 3.03 -10.75 10.18
C LYS A 12 2.87 -11.21 11.63
N ASP A 13 2.79 -12.52 11.83
CA ASP A 13 2.56 -13.12 13.16
C ASP A 13 3.83 -13.14 14.03
N SER A 14 5.02 -13.03 13.42
CA SER A 14 6.31 -13.02 14.12
C SER A 14 6.99 -11.65 14.10
N TYR A 15 7.79 -11.36 13.07
CA TYR A 15 8.64 -10.18 12.99
C TYR A 15 7.88 -8.86 13.11
N LEU A 16 6.74 -8.70 12.42
CA LEU A 16 6.02 -7.43 12.43
C LEU A 16 5.38 -7.08 13.78
N THR A 17 5.32 -8.02 14.72
CA THR A 17 4.87 -7.72 16.09
C THR A 17 5.78 -6.69 16.78
N ILE A 18 7.08 -6.64 16.43
CA ILE A 18 8.02 -5.63 16.95
C ILE A 18 7.76 -4.23 16.38
N ALA A 19 7.11 -4.15 15.21
CA ALA A 19 6.63 -2.93 14.60
C ALA A 19 5.23 -2.52 15.11
N GLY A 20 4.67 -3.27 16.07
CA GLY A 20 3.35 -3.03 16.64
C GLY A 20 2.18 -3.59 15.82
N TYR A 21 2.46 -4.39 14.78
CA TYR A 21 1.43 -5.03 13.98
C TYR A 21 0.73 -6.13 14.79
N GLN A 22 -0.61 -6.06 14.85
CA GLN A 22 -1.45 -7.03 15.54
C GLN A 22 -2.78 -7.15 14.78
N THR A 23 -3.12 -8.37 14.39
CA THR A 23 -4.39 -8.68 13.70
C THR A 23 -5.50 -8.97 14.69
N ASP A 24 -6.72 -8.62 14.29
CA ASP A 24 -7.92 -9.19 14.92
C ASP A 24 -8.15 -10.59 14.34
N SER A 25 -8.52 -11.54 15.20
CA SER A 25 -8.79 -12.95 14.84
C SER A 25 -10.16 -13.14 14.18
N ASP A 26 -11.09 -12.21 14.43
CA ASP A 26 -12.49 -12.23 14.02
C ASP A 26 -12.87 -10.84 13.49
N THR A 27 -14.17 -10.61 13.22
CA THR A 27 -14.67 -9.32 12.72
C THR A 27 -14.04 -8.14 13.48
N PRO A 28 -13.39 -7.18 12.78
CA PRO A 28 -12.64 -6.11 13.42
C PRO A 28 -13.53 -5.35 14.38
N ASN A 29 -13.17 -5.39 15.65
CA ASN A 29 -13.83 -4.61 16.68
C ASN A 29 -12.82 -3.69 17.32
N VAL A 30 -13.01 -2.40 17.09
CA VAL A 30 -12.13 -1.33 17.57
C VAL A 30 -12.02 -1.25 19.10
N HIS A 31 -12.86 -1.95 19.86
CA HIS A 31 -12.90 -1.86 21.33
C HIS A 31 -12.76 -3.19 22.06
N THR A 32 -13.07 -4.31 21.39
CA THR A 32 -13.01 -5.65 21.98
C THR A 32 -12.27 -6.67 21.11
N GLY A 33 -11.77 -6.26 19.95
CA GLY A 33 -10.98 -7.11 19.06
C GLY A 33 -9.69 -7.57 19.74
N THR A 34 -9.25 -8.78 19.38
CA THR A 34 -8.03 -9.37 19.93
C THR A 34 -6.79 -8.53 19.60
N GLY A 35 -6.73 -7.93 18.42
CA GLY A 35 -5.69 -7.01 18.01
C GLY A 35 -5.71 -5.69 18.78
N PHE A 36 -6.89 -5.16 19.13
CA PHE A 36 -7.00 -3.99 20.03
C PHE A 36 -6.46 -4.32 21.43
N ILE A 37 -6.87 -5.45 22.01
CA ILE A 37 -6.43 -5.87 23.36
C ILE A 37 -4.91 -6.07 23.39
N LYS A 38 -4.34 -6.73 22.38
CA LYS A 38 -2.89 -6.94 22.28
C LYS A 38 -2.11 -5.63 22.12
N ARG A 39 -2.57 -4.70 21.26
CA ARG A 39 -1.93 -3.38 21.11
C ARG A 39 -2.00 -2.55 22.39
N ARG A 40 -3.09 -2.66 23.15
CA ARG A 40 -3.28 -1.92 24.40
C ARG A 40 -2.44 -2.49 25.56
N ALA A 41 -2.22 -3.80 25.60
CA ALA A 41 -1.63 -4.48 26.76
C ALA A 41 -0.30 -3.87 27.26
N PRO A 42 0.67 -3.52 26.39
CA PRO A 42 1.91 -2.86 26.82
C PRO A 42 1.68 -1.51 27.52
N PHE A 43 0.73 -0.72 27.01
CA PHE A 43 0.41 0.63 27.50
C PHE A 43 -0.32 0.65 28.85
N VAL A 44 -0.93 -0.47 29.25
CA VAL A 44 -1.56 -0.61 30.57
C VAL A 44 -0.50 -0.69 31.68
N THR A 45 0.60 -1.41 31.39
CA THR A 45 1.67 -1.63 32.38
C THR A 45 2.72 -0.54 32.33
N HIS A 46 3.09 -0.10 31.13
CA HIS A 46 4.10 0.93 30.89
C HIS A 46 3.49 1.98 29.97
N HIS A 47 3.44 3.25 30.38
CA HIS A 47 2.89 4.34 29.53
C HIS A 47 3.70 4.61 28.25
N THR A 48 4.76 3.84 28.00
CA THR A 48 5.71 3.99 26.91
C THR A 48 6.02 2.63 26.30
N CYS A 49 6.19 2.57 24.98
CA CYS A 49 6.55 1.36 24.26
C CYS A 49 7.62 1.67 23.22
N GLU A 50 8.47 0.68 22.92
CA GLU A 50 9.48 0.76 21.88
C GLU A 50 9.03 -0.07 20.67
N TYR A 51 9.19 0.50 19.48
CA TYR A 51 8.88 -0.14 18.21
C TYR A 51 10.03 0.07 17.24
N ILE A 52 10.26 -0.92 16.38
CA ILE A 52 11.20 -0.80 15.26
C ILE A 52 10.55 -1.36 14.01
N SER A 53 10.69 -0.62 12.91
CA SER A 53 10.18 -1.02 11.60
C SER A 53 11.11 -0.52 10.51
N LYS A 54 11.04 -1.17 9.34
CA LYS A 54 11.65 -0.64 8.12
C LYS A 54 10.89 0.62 7.69
N LEU A 55 11.60 1.61 7.17
CA LEU A 55 10.98 2.71 6.44
C LEU A 55 10.55 2.20 5.05
N PHE A 56 9.24 2.21 4.80
CA PHE A 56 8.64 1.83 3.51
C PHE A 56 8.77 2.99 2.52
N VAL A 57 9.98 3.17 2.01
CA VAL A 57 10.31 4.14 0.97
C VAL A 57 10.83 3.38 -0.24
N ASP A 58 10.34 3.71 -1.43
CA ASP A 58 10.64 2.99 -2.68
C ASP A 58 12.15 2.84 -2.91
N LEU A 59 12.93 3.89 -2.62
CA LEU A 59 14.40 3.88 -2.74
C LEU A 59 15.06 2.79 -1.87
N PHE A 60 14.52 2.52 -0.68
CA PHE A 60 15.06 1.53 0.26
C PHE A 60 14.58 0.10 -0.02
N ASN A 61 13.75 -0.07 -1.05
CA ASN A 61 13.36 -1.37 -1.58
C ASN A 61 14.23 -1.79 -2.79
N SER A 62 15.18 -0.94 -3.22
CA SER A 62 16.15 -1.30 -4.26
C SER A 62 17.08 -2.44 -3.81
N GLU A 63 17.43 -3.33 -4.73
CA GLU A 63 18.39 -4.42 -4.51
C GLU A 63 19.84 -3.92 -4.39
N HIS A 64 20.11 -2.69 -4.84
CA HIS A 64 21.45 -2.12 -4.91
C HIS A 64 21.72 -1.13 -3.78
N TYR A 65 22.95 -1.12 -3.28
CA TYR A 65 23.42 -0.10 -2.35
C TYR A 65 23.63 1.24 -3.07
N LEU A 66 23.32 2.33 -2.37
CA LEU A 66 23.55 3.67 -2.87
C LEU A 66 25.06 3.95 -2.99
N VAL A 67 25.45 4.68 -4.04
CA VAL A 67 26.85 5.11 -4.22
C VAL A 67 27.28 6.05 -3.09
N ASN A 68 28.57 6.02 -2.76
CA ASN A 68 29.15 6.83 -1.70
C ASN A 68 28.97 8.34 -1.96
N ASN A 69 28.88 9.13 -0.89
CA ASN A 69 28.76 10.59 -0.92
C ASN A 69 27.45 11.12 -1.55
N VAL A 70 26.36 10.35 -1.49
CA VAL A 70 25.01 10.84 -1.78
C VAL A 70 24.38 11.35 -0.49
N ASN A 71 23.87 12.59 -0.51
CA ASN A 71 23.12 13.15 0.60
C ASN A 71 21.68 12.66 0.54
N ILE A 72 21.15 12.20 1.68
CA ILE A 72 19.76 11.75 1.82
C ILE A 72 19.14 12.52 2.98
N ASP A 73 18.14 13.32 2.67
CA ASP A 73 17.34 14.02 3.66
C ASP A 73 16.04 13.23 3.90
N ILE A 74 15.80 12.86 5.16
CA ILE A 74 14.61 12.12 5.56
C ILE A 74 13.84 12.97 6.56
N GLU A 75 12.64 13.39 6.16
CA GLU A 75 11.71 14.11 7.02
C GLU A 75 10.57 13.19 7.46
N LEU A 76 10.35 13.08 8.77
CA LEU A 76 9.29 12.26 9.35
C LEU A 76 8.30 13.18 10.09
N SER A 77 7.10 13.31 9.54
CA SER A 77 6.01 14.06 10.15
C SER A 77 4.93 13.11 10.68
N PRO A 78 4.71 13.03 12.01
CA PRO A 78 3.65 12.19 12.56
C PRO A 78 2.27 12.80 12.26
N ASN A 79 1.29 11.94 11.98
CA ASN A 79 -0.12 12.36 11.87
C ASN A 79 -0.66 12.87 13.23
N GLU A 80 -1.83 13.52 13.18
CA GLU A 80 -2.53 13.95 14.39
C GLU A 80 -2.85 12.76 15.31
N THR A 81 -2.88 13.04 16.61
CA THR A 81 -3.15 12.03 17.66
C THR A 81 -4.46 11.28 17.43
N VAL A 82 -5.49 11.97 16.94
CA VAL A 82 -6.83 11.42 16.70
C VAL A 82 -6.80 10.30 15.67
N PHE A 83 -5.95 10.40 14.65
CA PHE A 83 -5.75 9.36 13.64
C PHE A 83 -4.90 8.19 14.17
N ASN A 84 -3.90 8.48 15.01
CA ASN A 84 -2.94 7.46 15.47
C ASN A 84 -3.48 6.55 16.57
N LEU A 85 -4.56 6.94 17.27
CA LEU A 85 -5.08 6.24 18.44
C LEU A 85 -6.53 5.79 18.26
N ILE A 86 -6.83 4.60 18.79
CA ILE A 86 -8.18 4.10 18.98
C ILE A 86 -8.43 4.04 20.48
N ALA A 87 -9.48 4.70 20.96
CA ALA A 87 -9.87 4.71 22.36
C ALA A 87 -11.25 4.08 22.54
N LYS A 88 -11.45 3.35 23.65
CA LYS A 88 -12.72 2.71 23.98
C LYS A 88 -13.70 3.65 24.70
N ASP A 89 -13.17 4.69 25.34
CA ASP A 89 -13.93 5.67 26.11
C ASP A 89 -13.78 7.07 25.50
N ASN A 90 -14.53 8.02 26.04
CA ASN A 90 -14.49 9.42 25.60
C ASN A 90 -13.34 10.21 26.25
N ASN A 91 -12.34 9.53 26.82
CA ASN A 91 -11.20 10.20 27.40
C ASN A 91 -10.26 10.73 26.31
N VAL A 92 -9.59 11.85 26.61
CA VAL A 92 -8.65 12.47 25.68
C VAL A 92 -7.26 11.87 25.90
N TYR A 93 -6.79 11.09 24.93
CA TYR A 93 -5.44 10.56 24.90
C TYR A 93 -4.55 11.40 23.99
N ARG A 94 -3.24 11.41 24.26
CA ARG A 94 -2.23 12.09 23.44
C ARG A 94 -1.15 11.12 23.00
N PHE A 95 -0.89 11.08 21.69
CA PHE A 95 0.26 10.38 21.14
C PHE A 95 1.48 11.30 21.22
N GLN A 96 2.58 10.80 21.78
CA GLN A 96 3.83 11.55 21.89
C GLN A 96 5.02 10.65 21.50
N LEU A 97 5.82 11.14 20.56
CA LEU A 97 7.10 10.53 20.20
C LEU A 97 8.16 10.99 21.22
N ILE A 98 8.73 10.05 21.97
CA ILE A 98 9.73 10.34 23.01
C ILE A 98 11.14 10.41 22.41
N SER A 99 11.48 9.44 21.58
CA SER A 99 12.78 9.33 20.91
C SER A 99 12.59 8.60 19.59
N CYS A 100 13.32 9.03 18.56
CA CYS A 100 13.36 8.36 17.26
C CYS A 100 14.83 8.16 16.87
N LYS A 101 15.18 6.97 16.41
CA LYS A 101 16.53 6.61 15.96
C LYS A 101 16.42 5.92 14.60
N LEU A 102 17.27 6.32 13.67
CA LEU A 102 17.40 5.68 12.37
C LEU A 102 18.66 4.81 12.37
N TYR A 103 18.49 3.53 12.08
CA TYR A 103 19.59 2.59 11.90
C TYR A 103 19.83 2.38 10.41
N VAL A 104 21.04 2.70 9.93
CA VAL A 104 21.43 2.58 8.52
C VAL A 104 22.53 1.54 8.40
N LYS A 105 22.38 0.61 7.45
CA LYS A 105 23.42 -0.36 7.12
C LYS A 105 24.40 0.26 6.12
N SER A 106 25.66 0.41 6.52
CA SER A 106 26.75 0.84 5.63
C SER A 106 27.70 -0.32 5.31
N LEU A 107 28.32 -0.26 4.13
CA LEU A 107 29.34 -1.22 3.70
C LEU A 107 30.71 -0.53 3.60
N TYR A 108 31.75 -1.21 4.07
CA TYR A 108 33.13 -0.78 3.88
C TYR A 108 33.73 -1.56 2.71
N LEU A 109 34.20 -0.84 1.68
CA LEU A 109 34.81 -1.41 0.49
C LEU A 109 36.33 -1.33 0.56
N MET A 110 37.02 -2.25 -0.10
CA MET A 110 38.48 -2.16 -0.28
C MET A 110 38.84 -1.01 -1.22
N ASP A 111 39.98 -0.33 -0.99
CA ASP A 111 40.38 0.86 -1.75
C ASP A 111 40.43 0.63 -3.27
N GLY A 112 40.93 -0.52 -3.72
CA GLY A 112 40.98 -0.87 -5.14
C GLY A 112 39.60 -0.92 -5.80
N LEU A 113 38.62 -1.52 -5.12
CA LEU A 113 37.23 -1.56 -5.61
C LEU A 113 36.58 -0.17 -5.60
N ASN A 114 36.90 0.66 -4.61
CA ASN A 114 36.39 2.03 -4.54
C ASN A 114 36.91 2.89 -5.71
N LEU A 115 38.19 2.72 -6.09
CA LEU A 115 38.77 3.37 -7.28
C LEU A 115 38.13 2.89 -8.58
N GLU A 116 37.91 1.58 -8.73
CA GLU A 116 37.23 1.02 -9.90
C GLU A 116 35.78 1.52 -10.03
N LEU A 117 35.03 1.58 -8.92
CA LEU A 117 33.68 2.11 -8.91
C LEU A 117 33.64 3.61 -9.25
N ALA A 118 34.59 4.39 -8.76
CA ALA A 118 34.71 5.80 -9.11
C ALA A 118 34.99 5.98 -10.61
N ALA A 119 35.93 5.21 -11.18
CA ALA A 119 36.25 5.25 -12.60
C ALA A 119 35.06 4.80 -13.48
N LYS A 120 34.28 3.81 -13.04
CA LYS A 120 33.06 3.40 -13.74
C LYS A 120 31.99 4.50 -13.71
N LEU A 121 31.83 5.17 -12.58
CA LEU A 121 30.83 6.23 -12.43
C LEU A 121 31.13 7.46 -13.30
N GLU A 122 32.40 7.67 -13.68
CA GLU A 122 32.78 8.68 -14.68
C GLU A 122 32.34 8.32 -16.11
N LEU A 123 32.21 7.03 -16.42
CA LEU A 123 31.80 6.54 -17.75
C LEU A 123 30.28 6.39 -17.87
N GLU A 124 29.64 5.86 -16.83
CA GLU A 124 28.20 5.59 -16.80
C GLU A 124 27.58 5.97 -15.45
N PRO A 125 26.39 6.59 -15.44
CA PRO A 125 25.69 6.86 -14.19
C PRO A 125 25.23 5.56 -13.54
N ALA A 126 25.27 5.53 -12.21
CA ALA A 126 24.69 4.44 -11.44
C ALA A 126 23.17 4.43 -11.66
N ARG A 127 22.62 3.25 -11.96
CA ARG A 127 21.19 3.07 -12.29
C ARG A 127 20.50 2.30 -11.18
N TYR A 128 19.42 2.86 -10.67
CA TYR A 128 18.57 2.27 -9.65
C TYR A 128 17.17 2.10 -10.22
N SER A 129 16.82 0.86 -10.58
CA SER A 129 15.45 0.51 -10.93
C SER A 129 14.60 0.47 -9.66
N LEU A 130 13.50 1.22 -9.66
CA LEU A 130 12.60 1.35 -8.53
C LEU A 130 11.17 1.04 -8.98
N GLN A 131 10.39 0.45 -8.09
CA GLN A 131 8.95 0.45 -8.19
C GLN A 131 8.44 1.63 -7.36
N ARG A 132 8.06 2.71 -8.05
CA ARG A 132 7.53 3.91 -7.42
C ARG A 132 6.09 3.69 -7.02
N THR A 133 5.77 3.99 -5.77
CA THR A 133 4.43 3.91 -5.23
C THR A 133 3.77 5.28 -5.30
N GLU A 134 2.61 5.36 -5.95
CA GLU A 134 1.78 6.57 -5.99
C GLU A 134 0.42 6.30 -5.36
N MET A 135 0.08 7.09 -4.33
CA MET A 135 -1.18 6.97 -3.61
C MET A 135 -2.13 8.09 -4.02
N SER A 136 -3.34 7.72 -4.42
CA SER A 136 -4.42 8.66 -4.66
C SER A 136 -5.62 8.30 -3.79
N SER A 137 -6.41 9.30 -3.39
CA SER A 137 -7.64 9.05 -2.66
C SER A 137 -8.74 9.96 -3.16
N LEU A 138 -9.93 9.38 -3.35
CA LEU A 138 -11.08 10.08 -3.93
C LEU A 138 -12.31 9.86 -3.04
N GLN A 139 -13.01 10.94 -2.74
CA GLN A 139 -14.25 10.89 -1.97
C GLN A 139 -15.42 10.58 -2.89
N ILE A 140 -16.25 9.62 -2.49
CA ILE A 140 -17.49 9.26 -3.17
C ILE A 140 -18.66 9.67 -2.27
N ALA A 141 -19.47 10.60 -2.78
CA ALA A 141 -20.61 11.14 -2.04
C ALA A 141 -21.69 10.08 -1.78
N GLN A 142 -22.41 10.25 -0.67
CA GLN A 142 -23.56 9.40 -0.33
C GLN A 142 -24.64 9.47 -1.41
N GLY A 143 -25.39 8.38 -1.59
CA GLY A 143 -26.51 8.32 -2.53
C GLY A 143 -26.14 8.04 -3.99
N LEU A 144 -24.86 8.05 -4.35
CA LEU A 144 -24.41 7.69 -5.69
C LEU A 144 -24.55 6.19 -5.93
N GLN A 145 -24.95 5.80 -7.15
CA GLN A 145 -24.94 4.41 -7.63
C GLN A 145 -23.84 4.14 -8.66
N GLN A 146 -23.30 5.19 -9.26
CA GLN A 146 -22.21 5.10 -10.23
C GLN A 146 -21.18 6.17 -9.92
N PHE A 147 -19.91 5.81 -10.05
CA PHE A 147 -18.78 6.69 -9.85
C PHE A 147 -17.71 6.42 -10.91
N SER A 148 -17.16 7.49 -11.51
CA SER A 148 -16.01 7.37 -12.39
C SER A 148 -15.07 8.57 -12.23
N ALA A 149 -13.77 8.30 -12.24
CA ALA A 149 -12.75 9.33 -12.05
C ALA A 149 -11.43 8.92 -12.71
N ASN A 150 -10.62 9.90 -13.10
CA ASN A 150 -9.24 9.66 -13.49
C ASN A 150 -8.41 9.44 -12.22
N LEU A 151 -7.48 8.48 -12.28
CA LEU A 151 -6.63 8.07 -11.17
C LEU A 151 -5.22 8.66 -11.32
N PHE A 152 -4.54 8.24 -12.39
CA PHE A 152 -3.17 8.64 -12.69
C PHE A 152 -3.09 9.24 -14.08
N HIS A 153 -2.25 10.26 -14.22
CA HIS A 153 -1.98 10.98 -15.47
C HIS A 153 -0.56 10.66 -15.93
N ASP A 154 -0.31 10.86 -17.23
CA ASP A 154 0.99 10.73 -17.91
C ASP A 154 1.62 9.34 -17.96
N GLN A 155 1.56 8.54 -16.90
CA GLN A 155 2.10 7.19 -16.84
C GLN A 155 1.03 6.18 -16.43
N VAL A 156 0.95 5.07 -17.18
CA VAL A 156 0.10 3.94 -16.82
C VAL A 156 0.82 3.12 -15.75
N PRO A 157 0.23 2.91 -14.56
CA PRO A 157 0.79 2.06 -13.53
C PRO A 157 0.90 0.62 -14.04
N ARG A 158 1.86 -0.13 -13.50
CA ARG A 158 1.95 -1.59 -13.69
C ARG A 158 0.78 -2.30 -13.02
N SER A 159 0.49 -1.91 -11.78
CA SER A 159 -0.59 -2.48 -10.99
C SER A 159 -1.33 -1.38 -10.23
N ILE A 160 -2.63 -1.58 -10.07
CA ILE A 160 -3.50 -0.71 -9.29
C ILE A 160 -4.21 -1.55 -8.25
N ILE A 161 -4.20 -1.11 -7.00
CA ILE A 161 -4.98 -1.70 -5.92
C ILE A 161 -5.95 -0.65 -5.42
N ILE A 162 -7.24 -1.02 -5.37
CA ILE A 162 -8.32 -0.17 -4.89
C ILE A 162 -8.92 -0.80 -3.65
N ALA A 163 -9.11 0.01 -2.61
CA ALA A 163 -9.90 -0.35 -1.46
C ALA A 163 -10.82 0.81 -1.07
N PHE A 164 -11.90 0.49 -0.38
CA PHE A 164 -12.88 1.47 0.07
C PHE A 164 -12.95 1.45 1.58
N VAL A 165 -13.10 2.63 2.17
CA VAL A 165 -13.30 2.81 3.62
C VAL A 165 -14.40 3.83 3.86
N ARG A 166 -15.02 3.79 5.05
CA ARG A 166 -15.95 4.87 5.44
C ARG A 166 -15.20 6.19 5.55
N TYR A 167 -15.82 7.28 5.11
CA TYR A 167 -15.18 8.61 5.14
C TYR A 167 -14.74 9.02 6.57
N ASN A 168 -15.58 8.76 7.57
CA ASN A 168 -15.25 9.04 8.98
C ASN A 168 -14.05 8.23 9.48
N SER A 169 -13.90 6.99 9.02
CA SER A 169 -12.74 6.16 9.34
C SER A 169 -11.46 6.72 8.73
N PHE A 170 -11.55 7.23 7.50
CA PHE A 170 -10.41 7.81 6.79
C PHE A 170 -9.86 9.08 7.46
N ILE A 171 -10.75 9.95 7.97
CA ILE A 171 -10.34 11.16 8.73
C ILE A 171 -9.78 10.80 10.12
N GLY A 172 -10.05 9.60 10.62
CA GLY A 172 -9.55 9.14 11.91
C GLY A 172 -10.53 9.32 13.07
N LEU A 173 -11.82 9.06 12.86
CA LEU A 173 -12.75 9.01 13.99
C LEU A 173 -12.34 7.89 14.97
N VAL A 174 -12.09 8.26 16.23
CA VAL A 174 -11.53 7.40 17.30
C VAL A 174 -12.29 6.08 17.52
N THR A 175 -13.59 6.06 17.21
CA THR A 175 -14.47 4.89 17.35
C THR A 175 -14.52 4.01 16.09
N SER A 176 -13.66 4.26 15.12
CA SER A 176 -13.64 3.55 13.84
C SER A 176 -12.20 3.33 13.37
N SER A 177 -11.98 2.28 12.57
CA SER A 177 -10.64 1.96 12.07
C SER A 177 -10.52 2.36 10.59
N PRO A 178 -9.44 3.06 10.18
CA PRO A 178 -9.13 3.29 8.77
C PRO A 178 -8.68 2.02 8.04
N PHE A 179 -8.45 0.92 8.77
CA PHE A 179 -8.00 -0.36 8.21
C PHE A 179 -9.14 -1.38 8.00
N THR A 180 -10.39 -0.92 8.07
CA THR A 180 -11.57 -1.74 7.75
C THR A 180 -11.98 -1.47 6.31
N PHE A 181 -11.57 -2.35 5.40
CA PHE A 181 -11.81 -2.23 3.96
C PHE A 181 -13.04 -3.04 3.53
N GLU A 182 -14.16 -2.34 3.37
CA GLU A 182 -15.46 -2.97 3.09
C GLU A 182 -15.77 -2.94 1.59
N PRO A 183 -16.55 -3.90 1.07
CA PRO A 183 -16.93 -3.93 -0.34
C PRO A 183 -18.03 -2.92 -0.73
N PHE A 184 -18.76 -2.35 0.24
CA PHE A 184 -19.87 -1.38 0.04
C PHE A 184 -20.87 -1.75 -1.08
N ASP A 185 -21.24 -3.02 -1.20
CA ASP A 185 -22.15 -3.53 -2.23
C ASP A 185 -21.77 -3.14 -3.68
N ILE A 186 -20.47 -3.07 -3.96
CA ILE A 186 -19.98 -2.88 -5.34
C ILE A 186 -20.51 -4.01 -6.22
N LYS A 187 -21.10 -3.62 -7.34
CA LYS A 187 -21.66 -4.52 -8.36
C LYS A 187 -20.69 -4.73 -9.51
N ASP A 188 -20.14 -3.64 -10.03
CA ASP A 188 -19.25 -3.65 -11.18
C ASP A 188 -18.05 -2.75 -10.91
N ILE A 189 -16.84 -3.20 -11.24
CA ILE A 189 -15.62 -2.39 -11.12
C ILE A 189 -14.62 -2.77 -12.22
N ASN A 190 -14.03 -1.75 -12.84
CA ASN A 190 -12.98 -1.89 -13.85
C ASN A 190 -12.10 -0.64 -13.90
N ILE A 191 -10.88 -0.84 -14.39
CA ILE A 191 -9.98 0.24 -14.79
C ILE A 191 -10.05 0.42 -16.30
N GLN A 192 -10.00 1.66 -16.78
CA GLN A 192 -9.95 2.00 -18.19
C GLN A 192 -8.65 2.73 -18.51
N VAL A 193 -7.98 2.28 -19.58
CA VAL A 193 -6.75 2.89 -20.09
C VAL A 193 -6.86 2.94 -21.61
N SER A 194 -6.80 4.14 -22.20
CA SER A 194 -6.80 4.33 -23.66
C SER A 194 -7.90 3.52 -24.39
N GLY A 195 -9.12 3.51 -23.83
CA GLY A 195 -10.28 2.79 -24.36
C GLY A 195 -10.35 1.28 -24.05
N HIS A 196 -9.31 0.70 -23.45
CA HIS A 196 -9.28 -0.70 -23.02
C HIS A 196 -9.72 -0.82 -21.57
N ARG A 197 -10.31 -1.96 -21.20
CA ARG A 197 -10.77 -2.26 -19.83
C ARG A 197 -9.87 -3.31 -19.20
N TYR A 198 -9.60 -3.14 -17.91
CA TYR A 198 -8.81 -4.05 -17.09
C TYR A 198 -9.65 -4.49 -15.88
N PRO A 199 -9.85 -5.80 -15.69
CA PRO A 199 -9.61 -6.87 -16.66
C PRO A 199 -10.47 -6.71 -17.93
N ASN A 200 -10.06 -7.34 -19.05
CA ASN A 200 -10.77 -7.27 -20.35
C ASN A 200 -12.26 -7.62 -20.24
N ILE A 201 -12.57 -8.64 -19.45
CA ILE A 201 -13.92 -8.91 -18.96
C ILE A 201 -14.02 -8.28 -17.58
N PRO A 202 -14.73 -7.15 -17.40
CA PRO A 202 -14.85 -6.46 -16.12
C PRO A 202 -15.32 -7.39 -15.01
N TYR A 203 -15.04 -7.02 -13.76
CA TYR A 203 -15.77 -7.59 -12.65
C TYR A 203 -17.19 -7.03 -12.72
N SER A 204 -18.15 -7.91 -12.95
CA SER A 204 -19.54 -7.53 -13.14
C SER A 204 -20.50 -8.44 -12.40
N ASN A 205 -21.63 -7.89 -11.96
CA ASN A 205 -22.65 -8.59 -11.17
C ASN A 205 -22.08 -9.24 -9.89
N LEU A 206 -21.17 -8.53 -9.21
CA LEU A 206 -20.69 -8.93 -7.90
C LEU A 206 -21.83 -8.84 -6.89
N ASP A 207 -21.92 -9.86 -6.03
CA ASP A 207 -22.91 -9.95 -4.96
C ASP A 207 -22.23 -10.56 -3.72
N PHE A 208 -21.77 -9.68 -2.83
CA PHE A 208 -21.10 -10.07 -1.61
C PHE A 208 -22.02 -10.88 -0.67
N PRO A 209 -23.26 -10.47 -0.39
CA PRO A 209 -24.21 -11.27 0.39
C PRO A 209 -24.34 -12.72 -0.09
N ASN A 210 -24.50 -12.93 -1.40
CA ASN A 210 -24.68 -14.26 -2.02
C ASN A 210 -23.37 -14.98 -2.39
N ASN A 211 -22.22 -14.49 -1.93
CA ASN A 211 -20.90 -15.07 -2.18
C ASN A 211 -20.43 -15.07 -3.65
N ILE A 212 -20.95 -14.16 -4.45
CA ILE A 212 -20.57 -13.97 -5.86
C ILE A 212 -19.45 -12.93 -5.94
N PHE A 213 -18.26 -13.29 -5.45
CA PHE A 213 -17.06 -12.45 -5.49
C PHE A 213 -15.75 -13.27 -5.63
N ALA A 214 -15.86 -14.54 -6.00
CA ALA A 214 -14.71 -15.45 -6.07
C ALA A 214 -13.62 -14.97 -7.05
N ARG A 215 -14.00 -14.37 -8.18
CA ARG A 215 -13.05 -13.91 -9.19
C ARG A 215 -12.18 -12.73 -8.72
N PRO A 216 -12.73 -11.61 -8.19
CA PRO A 216 -11.90 -10.56 -7.58
C PRO A 216 -10.95 -11.07 -6.49
N PHE A 217 -11.39 -12.03 -5.66
CA PHE A 217 -10.54 -12.62 -4.62
C PHE A 217 -9.41 -13.47 -5.21
N HIS A 218 -9.72 -14.31 -6.21
CA HIS A 218 -8.72 -15.10 -6.93
C HIS A 218 -7.67 -14.20 -7.59
N ASP A 219 -8.13 -13.19 -8.36
CA ASP A 219 -7.26 -12.28 -9.08
C ASP A 219 -6.42 -11.41 -8.12
N MET A 220 -6.94 -11.08 -6.93
CA MET A 220 -6.15 -10.48 -5.85
C MET A 220 -4.95 -11.35 -5.46
N GLN A 221 -5.17 -12.64 -5.19
CA GLN A 221 -4.07 -13.51 -4.76
C GLN A 221 -3.09 -13.80 -5.90
N ASP A 222 -3.56 -13.84 -7.14
CA ASP A 222 -2.72 -14.00 -8.33
C ASP A 222 -1.85 -12.76 -8.57
N ASN A 223 -2.45 -11.56 -8.58
CA ASN A 223 -1.75 -10.29 -8.78
C ASN A 223 -0.74 -9.96 -7.67
N LEU A 224 -0.94 -10.51 -6.47
CA LEU A 224 0.01 -10.39 -5.36
C LEU A 224 1.10 -11.48 -5.37
N GLY A 225 1.06 -12.42 -6.32
CA GLY A 225 2.06 -13.48 -6.46
C GLY A 225 1.88 -14.69 -5.55
N PHE A 226 0.73 -14.87 -4.91
CA PHE A 226 0.48 -15.97 -3.97
C PHE A 226 -0.15 -17.22 -4.60
N LEU A 227 -0.73 -17.14 -5.81
CA LEU A 227 -1.52 -18.25 -6.39
C LEU A 227 -0.73 -19.57 -6.52
N ASN A 228 0.58 -19.49 -6.77
CA ASN A 228 1.48 -20.64 -6.90
C ASN A 228 2.60 -20.66 -5.84
N SER A 229 2.45 -19.87 -4.78
CA SER A 229 3.43 -19.80 -3.70
C SER A 229 3.08 -20.79 -2.58
N THR A 230 4.08 -21.23 -1.83
CA THR A 230 3.86 -21.93 -0.54
C THR A 230 3.48 -20.95 0.57
N GLU A 231 3.61 -19.65 0.31
CA GLU A 231 3.30 -18.57 1.24
C GLU A 231 1.93 -17.96 0.95
N SER A 232 1.38 -17.25 1.93
CA SER A 232 0.13 -16.50 1.80
C SER A 232 0.21 -15.20 2.59
N ASN A 233 -0.49 -14.15 2.14
CA ASN A 233 -0.71 -12.94 2.93
C ASN A 233 -1.66 -13.16 4.13
N GLY A 234 -2.29 -14.34 4.24
CA GLY A 234 -3.18 -14.71 5.33
C GLY A 234 -4.61 -14.15 5.22
N ILE A 235 -4.97 -13.47 4.12
CA ILE A 235 -6.32 -12.95 3.91
C ILE A 235 -7.24 -14.08 3.46
N LYS A 236 -8.23 -14.41 4.29
CA LYS A 236 -9.23 -15.44 3.95
C LYS A 236 -10.40 -14.85 3.16
N MET A 237 -11.08 -15.71 2.41
CA MET A 237 -12.26 -15.31 1.62
C MET A 237 -13.38 -14.69 2.47
N GLU A 238 -13.56 -15.16 3.71
CA GLU A 238 -14.52 -14.58 4.67
C GLU A 238 -14.12 -13.18 5.14
N GLU A 239 -12.83 -12.92 5.32
CA GLU A 239 -12.35 -11.58 5.68
C GLU A 239 -12.47 -10.63 4.50
N TYR A 240 -12.17 -11.11 3.29
CA TYR A 240 -12.32 -10.36 2.04
C TYR A 240 -13.76 -9.89 1.83
N LYS A 241 -14.75 -10.75 2.14
CA LYS A 241 -16.17 -10.41 2.06
C LYS A 241 -16.56 -9.24 2.96
N ASN A 242 -15.91 -9.11 4.11
CA ASN A 242 -16.40 -8.27 5.21
C ASN A 242 -15.56 -7.01 5.43
N TYR A 243 -14.23 -7.12 5.50
CA TYR A 243 -13.38 -6.02 5.98
C TYR A 243 -11.94 -6.00 5.44
N LYS A 244 -11.56 -6.92 4.55
CA LYS A 244 -10.28 -6.93 3.82
C LYS A 244 -10.51 -7.00 2.30
N CYS A 245 -11.46 -6.21 1.79
CA CYS A 245 -11.76 -6.18 0.37
C CYS A 245 -10.79 -5.28 -0.39
N PHE A 246 -9.98 -5.89 -1.26
CA PHE A 246 -9.06 -5.19 -2.16
C PHE A 246 -9.32 -5.64 -3.59
N PHE A 247 -9.48 -4.68 -4.51
CA PHE A 247 -9.55 -4.95 -5.94
C PHE A 247 -8.18 -4.68 -6.53
N THR A 248 -7.56 -5.70 -7.11
CA THR A 248 -6.25 -5.57 -7.73
C THR A 248 -6.41 -5.67 -9.24
N PHE A 249 -5.64 -4.88 -9.96
CA PHE A 249 -5.63 -4.86 -11.41
C PHE A 249 -4.18 -4.92 -11.86
N ASN A 250 -3.81 -5.96 -12.60
CA ASN A 250 -2.55 -6.02 -13.31
C ASN A 250 -2.73 -5.42 -14.71
N LEU A 251 -2.00 -4.34 -14.98
CA LEU A 251 -2.01 -3.63 -16.25
C LEU A 251 -0.80 -3.97 -17.12
N THR A 252 0.18 -4.72 -16.62
CA THR A 252 1.38 -5.14 -17.38
C THR A 252 1.00 -5.88 -18.67
N ILE A 253 1.84 -5.77 -19.68
CA ILE A 253 1.64 -6.48 -20.96
C ILE A 253 1.98 -7.95 -20.77
N SER A 254 3.04 -8.22 -20.03
CA SER A 254 3.49 -9.57 -19.70
C SER A 254 2.49 -10.35 -18.85
N GLN A 255 1.60 -9.66 -18.12
CA GLN A 255 0.74 -10.25 -17.07
C GLN A 255 1.56 -11.00 -16.01
N GLU A 256 2.87 -10.76 -15.95
CA GLU A 256 3.78 -11.32 -14.98
C GLU A 256 4.02 -10.28 -13.88
N ASN A 257 3.91 -10.73 -12.63
CA ASN A 257 4.07 -9.85 -11.46
C ASN A 257 5.53 -9.75 -10.99
N ASP A 258 6.42 -10.64 -11.44
CA ASP A 258 7.77 -10.77 -10.89
C ASP A 258 8.87 -10.75 -11.97
N GLY A 259 10.00 -10.11 -11.66
CA GLY A 259 11.25 -10.17 -12.40
C GLY A 259 11.33 -9.52 -13.79
N CYS A 260 10.21 -9.15 -14.43
CA CYS A 260 10.22 -8.52 -15.75
C CYS A 260 9.96 -7.01 -15.68
N HIS A 261 10.79 -6.19 -16.31
CA HIS A 261 10.53 -4.76 -16.47
C HIS A 261 9.80 -4.53 -17.79
N ASP A 262 8.56 -4.04 -17.71
CA ASP A 262 7.80 -3.65 -18.89
C ASP A 262 8.23 -2.24 -19.34
N LEU A 263 8.04 -1.93 -20.61
CA LEU A 263 8.26 -0.58 -21.11
C LEU A 263 7.25 0.39 -20.47
N ILE A 264 7.75 1.54 -20.01
CA ILE A 264 6.92 2.62 -19.47
C ILE A 264 5.93 3.06 -20.56
N ARG A 265 4.64 2.99 -20.25
CA ARG A 265 3.56 3.43 -21.14
C ARG A 265 3.00 4.76 -20.67
N THR A 266 2.81 5.65 -21.62
CA THR A 266 2.14 6.92 -21.36
C THR A 266 0.64 6.81 -21.55
N GLY A 267 -0.14 7.33 -20.61
CA GLY A 267 -1.59 7.31 -20.70
C GLY A 267 -2.28 7.74 -19.43
N THR A 268 -3.58 7.97 -19.52
CA THR A 268 -4.44 8.26 -18.37
C THR A 268 -5.17 7.00 -17.96
N THR A 269 -5.16 6.70 -16.68
CA THR A 269 -5.95 5.62 -16.10
C THR A 269 -7.18 6.18 -15.42
N SER A 270 -8.32 5.54 -15.60
CA SER A 270 -9.56 5.91 -14.94
C SER A 270 -10.24 4.70 -14.34
N VAL A 271 -11.01 4.91 -13.27
CA VAL A 271 -11.82 3.87 -12.65
C VAL A 271 -13.28 4.10 -12.97
N VAL A 272 -14.02 3.01 -13.15
CA VAL A 272 -15.49 3.02 -13.21
C VAL A 272 -16.02 2.00 -12.21
N VAL A 273 -16.84 2.49 -11.28
CA VAL A 273 -17.48 1.70 -10.22
C VAL A 273 -18.99 1.88 -10.30
N THR A 274 -19.72 0.77 -10.17
CA THR A 274 -21.18 0.75 -10.03
C THR A 274 -21.53 0.00 -8.75
N PHE A 275 -22.45 0.53 -7.97
CA PHE A 275 -22.92 -0.03 -6.71
C PHE A 275 -24.33 -0.62 -6.88
N SER A 276 -24.58 -1.77 -6.24
CA SER A 276 -25.91 -2.39 -6.21
C SER A 276 -26.88 -1.59 -5.35
N THR A 277 -26.40 -1.09 -4.22
CA THR A 277 -27.11 -0.16 -3.34
C THR A 277 -26.46 1.22 -3.41
N ALA A 278 -27.22 2.28 -3.15
CA ALA A 278 -26.65 3.62 -3.15
C ALA A 278 -25.62 3.76 -2.02
N VAL A 279 -24.53 4.48 -2.28
CA VAL A 279 -23.43 4.69 -1.32
C VAL A 279 -24.01 5.13 0.04
N PRO A 280 -23.59 4.50 1.16
CA PRO A 280 -24.19 4.72 2.47
C PRO A 280 -24.04 6.16 2.96
N ALA A 281 -24.86 6.51 3.95
CA ALA A 281 -24.83 7.83 4.59
C ALA A 281 -23.42 8.15 5.14
N GLY A 282 -22.98 9.39 4.94
CA GLY A 282 -21.64 9.84 5.29
C GLY A 282 -20.58 9.64 4.18
N GLY A 283 -20.92 8.94 3.10
CA GLY A 283 -20.02 8.73 1.97
C GLY A 283 -18.87 7.77 2.27
N ILE A 284 -18.13 7.42 1.23
CA ILE A 284 -16.98 6.50 1.30
C ILE A 284 -15.75 7.18 0.70
N GLN A 285 -14.58 6.79 1.19
CA GLN A 285 -13.30 7.17 0.61
C GLN A 285 -12.76 5.97 -0.17
N MET A 286 -12.44 6.18 -1.44
CA MET A 286 -11.70 5.22 -2.25
C MET A 286 -10.21 5.51 -2.13
N ILE A 287 -9.44 4.53 -1.71
CA ILE A 287 -7.98 4.58 -1.63
C ILE A 287 -7.43 3.79 -2.80
N VAL A 288 -6.55 4.42 -3.56
CA VAL A 288 -5.92 3.86 -4.75
C VAL A 288 -4.42 3.84 -4.55
N TYR A 289 -3.85 2.66 -4.72
CA TYR A 289 -2.41 2.41 -4.72
C TYR A 289 -2.00 2.09 -6.16
N GLY A 290 -1.12 2.88 -6.76
CA GLY A 290 -0.53 2.63 -8.06
C GLY A 290 0.95 2.28 -7.91
N SER A 291 1.40 1.20 -8.56
CA SER A 291 2.82 0.87 -8.68
C SER A 291 3.30 1.22 -10.09
N HIS A 292 4.38 2.00 -10.20
CA HIS A 292 4.96 2.48 -11.44
C HIS A 292 6.41 2.02 -11.57
N ASP A 293 6.85 1.66 -12.76
CA ASP A 293 8.29 1.52 -13.03
C ASP A 293 8.93 2.92 -13.08
N SER A 294 10.06 3.10 -12.40
CA SER A 294 10.87 4.32 -12.49
C SER A 294 12.35 3.99 -12.41
N LEU A 295 13.16 4.77 -13.12
CA LEU A 295 14.61 4.68 -13.12
C LEU A 295 15.22 5.93 -12.48
N LEU A 296 16.00 5.73 -11.42
CA LEU A 296 16.79 6.77 -10.78
C LEU A 296 18.25 6.64 -11.20
N LEU A 297 18.81 7.72 -11.72
CA LEU A 297 20.19 7.80 -12.18
C LEU A 297 20.98 8.71 -11.24
N CYS A 298 22.18 8.26 -10.84
CA CYS A 298 23.13 9.06 -10.08
C CYS A 298 24.42 9.20 -10.90
N ASP A 299 24.81 10.43 -11.21
CA ASP A 299 26.00 10.71 -12.01
C ASP A 299 27.29 10.81 -11.15
N SER A 300 28.42 11.04 -11.81
CA SER A 300 29.72 11.23 -11.16
C SER A 300 29.78 12.44 -10.24
N ASN A 301 28.92 13.45 -10.45
CA ASN A 301 28.80 14.63 -9.60
C ASN A 301 27.80 14.44 -8.45
N ARG A 302 27.20 13.25 -8.31
CA ARG A 302 26.13 12.94 -7.34
C ARG A 302 24.85 13.73 -7.56
N VAL A 303 24.63 14.18 -8.79
CA VAL A 303 23.35 14.73 -9.22
C VAL A 303 22.42 13.56 -9.52
N ILE A 304 21.24 13.61 -8.93
CA ILE A 304 20.18 12.62 -9.13
C ILE A 304 19.26 13.11 -10.24
N SER A 305 18.98 12.25 -11.21
CA SER A 305 17.97 12.48 -12.24
C SER A 305 17.03 11.28 -12.34
N SER A 306 15.74 11.53 -12.45
CA SER A 306 14.72 10.53 -12.76
C SER A 306 14.36 10.54 -14.24
N ASP A 307 13.92 9.40 -14.75
CA ASP A 307 13.38 9.24 -16.10
C ASP A 307 12.05 9.99 -16.34
N MET A 308 11.28 10.21 -15.28
CA MET A 308 10.05 10.99 -15.30
C MET A 308 10.31 12.45 -14.88
N THR A 309 9.71 13.39 -15.62
CA THR A 309 9.65 14.81 -15.24
C THR A 309 8.91 14.95 -13.90
N VAL A 310 9.59 15.55 -12.92
CA VAL A 310 9.03 15.99 -11.63
C VAL A 310 7.98 17.08 -11.86
#